data_AF-A0A6N7IRN9-F1
#
_entry.id   AF-A0A6N7IRN9-F1
#
_cell.length_a   1.000
_cell.length_b   1.000
_cell.length_c   1.000
_cell.angle_alpha   90.00
_cell.angle_beta   90.00
_cell.angle_gamma   90.00
#
_symmetry.space_group_name_H-M   'P 1'
#
loop_
_entity.id
_entity.type
_entity.pdbx_description
1 polymer ?
#
loop_
_entity_poly.entity_id
_entity_poly.type
_entity_poly.pdbx_seq_one_letter_code
_entity_poly.pdbx_strand_id
1 'polypeptide(L)'
;MRVKFPLPVKEVARMTGVKDFPCPCGSGRPYDQCCGARSKVVSLEQYRWRRTGQQLRRKLGEFADSQSFAREAARAQQIYLECLDPEVVDRDDEFNMERCFEWFIFDYRLPGGSTIVETFGREQGLSEWERALLAEWAAARVSLYEVLYTLPGKGVAVKDLLHRKELRIHDVNAAADIQPGAILFMRVLKVGQEYEFSTSGLALPGFCKNALLKKLRQDLHAFARRQKRSSREALDDYLRERSHILNAMVVEMGFNYSFLPHLVEGEEEEELNGMISDMLMDSLSARIAQRITDAFLDDYYDKWIDRPLQALSGKTPRQACRTPDGRARVEELLRELELIEAGRERNGEPHYDLQKVRRKLGLVADDRENEDTCPAKPCRKAEDYQWPAEIHARVARGVVEDLRLRGYGPGQVEGALHLWHDYCSQVRPTFRKPALWVATVIYAMARLEFDQKISQHELARQYNVAASSISNNFRSLCRALDLVAFDRRYSTRKPPLAGLEGTDPLLAQILENLKL
;
A
#
# COMPACT_ATOMS: atom_id res chain seq x y z
N MET A 1 -32.70 -34.08 -16.84
CA MET A 1 -32.73 -32.97 -15.86
C MET A 1 -31.72 -31.93 -16.28
N ARG A 2 -32.15 -30.79 -16.84
CA ARG A 2 -31.25 -29.70 -17.25
C ARG A 2 -30.81 -28.92 -16.00
N VAL A 3 -29.50 -28.88 -15.77
CA VAL A 3 -28.86 -28.03 -14.75
C VAL A 3 -29.05 -26.58 -15.18
N LYS A 4 -29.81 -25.79 -14.41
CA LYS A 4 -29.94 -24.35 -14.62
C LYS A 4 -28.64 -23.69 -14.16
N PHE A 5 -27.92 -23.07 -15.10
CA PHE A 5 -26.78 -22.19 -14.82
C PHE A 5 -27.25 -20.95 -14.04
N PRO A 6 -26.46 -20.40 -13.11
CA PRO A 6 -26.78 -19.13 -12.46
C PRO A 6 -26.80 -17.99 -13.49
N LEU A 7 -27.68 -17.01 -13.27
CA LEU A 7 -27.91 -15.86 -14.15
C LEU A 7 -26.63 -15.01 -14.33
N PRO A 8 -26.45 -14.35 -15.48
CA PRO A 8 -25.27 -13.54 -15.78
C PRO A 8 -25.16 -12.28 -14.89
N VAL A 9 -23.90 -11.89 -14.66
CA VAL A 9 -23.37 -10.91 -13.69
C VAL A 9 -24.07 -9.53 -13.68
N LYS A 10 -24.62 -9.07 -14.82
CA LYS A 10 -25.19 -7.72 -14.96
C LYS A 10 -26.51 -7.48 -14.22
N GLU A 11 -27.21 -8.52 -13.75
CA GLU A 11 -28.47 -8.36 -13.01
C GLU A 11 -28.30 -8.23 -11.49
N VAL A 12 -27.14 -8.61 -10.92
CA VAL A 12 -26.94 -8.64 -9.46
C VAL A 12 -26.56 -7.26 -8.90
N ALA A 13 -25.84 -6.44 -9.67
CA ALA A 13 -25.34 -5.13 -9.23
C ALA A 13 -26.41 -4.01 -9.20
N ARG A 14 -27.53 -4.16 -9.92
CA ARG A 14 -28.61 -3.14 -9.99
C ARG A 14 -29.64 -3.20 -8.85
N MET A 15 -29.45 -4.06 -7.84
CA MET A 15 -30.53 -4.45 -6.91
C MET A 15 -30.42 -3.91 -5.48
N THR A 16 -29.63 -2.86 -5.22
CA THR A 16 -29.66 -2.13 -3.94
C THR A 16 -30.95 -1.30 -3.84
N GLY A 17 -32.09 -1.96 -3.62
CA GLY A 17 -33.40 -1.32 -3.46
C GLY A 17 -34.62 -2.20 -3.77
N VAL A 18 -34.46 -3.39 -4.37
CA VAL A 18 -35.57 -4.26 -4.74
C VAL A 18 -35.81 -5.30 -3.64
N LYS A 19 -36.94 -5.19 -2.92
CA LYS A 19 -37.46 -6.29 -2.10
C LYS A 19 -37.79 -7.47 -3.05
N ASP A 20 -37.38 -8.68 -2.68
CA ASP A 20 -37.57 -9.96 -3.41
C ASP A 20 -36.53 -10.39 -4.47
N PHE A 21 -35.22 -10.16 -4.25
CA PHE A 21 -34.18 -10.76 -5.11
C PHE A 21 -33.92 -12.26 -4.81
N PRO A 22 -33.70 -13.11 -5.84
CA PRO A 22 -33.39 -14.52 -5.65
C PRO A 22 -32.03 -14.71 -4.98
N CYS A 23 -31.97 -15.66 -4.04
CA CYS A 23 -30.79 -15.86 -3.21
C CYS A 23 -29.55 -16.30 -4.05
N PRO A 24 -28.38 -15.65 -3.90
CA PRO A 24 -27.17 -15.94 -4.68
C PRO A 24 -26.62 -17.36 -4.51
N CYS A 25 -27.04 -18.07 -3.46
CA CYS A 25 -26.64 -19.45 -3.22
C CYS A 25 -27.28 -20.48 -4.17
N GLY A 26 -28.14 -20.05 -5.11
CA GLY A 26 -28.80 -20.93 -6.09
C GLY A 26 -30.01 -21.70 -5.57
N SER A 27 -30.54 -21.36 -4.39
CA SER A 27 -31.71 -22.03 -3.80
C SER A 27 -33.04 -21.68 -4.50
N GLY A 28 -33.06 -20.62 -5.31
CA GLY A 28 -34.26 -20.10 -5.96
C GLY A 28 -35.26 -19.40 -5.02
N ARG A 29 -34.97 -19.31 -3.71
CA ARG A 29 -35.80 -18.60 -2.72
C ARG A 29 -35.41 -17.11 -2.65
N PRO A 30 -36.30 -16.22 -2.20
CA PRO A 30 -35.93 -14.83 -1.86
C PRO A 30 -34.78 -14.79 -0.85
N TYR A 31 -33.85 -13.84 -0.99
CA TYR A 31 -32.66 -13.75 -0.15
C TYR A 31 -33.01 -13.63 1.34
N ASP A 32 -33.93 -12.75 1.69
CA ASP A 32 -34.42 -12.53 3.07
C ASP A 32 -35.11 -13.76 3.70
N GLN A 33 -35.53 -14.72 2.88
CA GLN A 33 -36.11 -16.02 3.28
C GLN A 33 -35.11 -17.19 3.13
N CYS A 34 -33.86 -16.89 2.77
CA CYS A 34 -32.80 -17.88 2.56
C CYS A 34 -31.51 -17.44 3.26
N CYS A 35 -30.42 -17.17 2.52
CA CYS A 35 -29.15 -16.81 3.12
C CYS A 35 -29.21 -15.46 3.84
N GLY A 36 -30.12 -14.55 3.49
CA GLY A 36 -30.34 -13.26 4.15
C GLY A 36 -31.29 -13.30 5.34
N ALA A 37 -31.92 -14.44 5.62
CA ALA A 37 -32.79 -14.58 6.78
C ALA A 37 -32.04 -14.18 8.05
N ARG A 38 -32.65 -13.28 8.82
CA ARG A 38 -32.16 -12.93 10.16
C ARG A 38 -32.35 -14.15 11.05
N SER A 39 -31.26 -14.83 11.37
CA SER A 39 -31.28 -15.83 12.45
C SER A 39 -31.65 -15.10 13.73
N LYS A 40 -32.82 -15.40 14.31
CA LYS A 40 -33.22 -14.92 15.64
C LYS A 40 -32.39 -15.55 16.76
N VAL A 41 -31.54 -16.51 16.44
CA VAL A 41 -30.68 -17.23 17.39
C VAL A 41 -29.23 -16.81 17.13
N VAL A 42 -28.68 -15.99 18.02
CA VAL A 42 -27.24 -15.70 18.07
C VAL A 42 -26.59 -16.83 18.87
N SER A 43 -25.70 -17.61 18.24
CA SER A 43 -24.93 -18.62 18.97
C SER A 43 -23.93 -17.93 19.89
N LEU A 44 -24.20 -17.97 21.20
CA LEU A 44 -23.28 -17.48 22.24
C LEU A 44 -21.90 -18.17 22.14
N GLU A 45 -21.89 -19.44 21.73
CA GLU A 45 -20.67 -20.21 21.53
C GLU A 45 -19.84 -19.67 20.35
N GLN A 46 -20.47 -19.43 19.20
CA GLN A 46 -19.80 -18.85 18.04
C GLN A 46 -19.31 -17.43 18.31
N TYR A 47 -20.08 -16.63 19.07
CA TYR A 47 -19.63 -15.31 19.52
C TYR A 47 -18.35 -15.40 20.38
N ARG A 48 -18.26 -16.38 21.28
CA ARG A 48 -17.04 -16.65 22.05
C ARG A 48 -15.88 -17.04 21.14
N TRP A 49 -16.09 -17.94 20.17
CA TRP A 49 -15.07 -18.31 19.19
C TRP A 49 -14.51 -17.08 18.44
N ARG A 50 -15.38 -16.18 17.97
CA ARG A 50 -14.96 -14.93 17.29
C ARG A 50 -14.13 -14.03 18.21
N ARG A 51 -14.59 -13.81 19.44
CA ARG A 51 -13.87 -12.97 20.42
C ARG A 51 -12.50 -13.58 20.76
N THR A 52 -12.45 -14.89 20.99
CA THR A 52 -11.19 -15.60 21.23
C THR A 52 -10.27 -15.51 20.02
N GLY A 53 -10.79 -15.69 18.80
CA GLY A 53 -10.01 -15.53 17.57
C GLY A 53 -9.40 -14.13 17.43
N GLN A 54 -10.18 -13.07 17.65
CA GLN A 54 -9.64 -11.69 17.61
C GLN A 54 -8.53 -11.47 18.64
N GLN A 55 -8.72 -11.93 19.88
CA GLN A 55 -7.70 -11.84 20.92
C GLN A 55 -6.45 -12.65 20.58
N LEU A 56 -6.64 -13.86 20.03
CA LEU A 56 -5.55 -14.75 19.66
C LEU A 56 -4.69 -14.18 18.53
N ARG A 57 -5.30 -13.56 17.51
CA ARG A 57 -4.58 -12.86 16.44
C ARG A 57 -3.68 -11.77 17.00
N ARG A 58 -4.22 -10.94 17.90
CA ARG A 58 -3.46 -9.87 18.54
C ARG A 58 -2.27 -10.43 19.33
N LYS A 59 -2.49 -11.43 20.18
CA LYS A 59 -1.41 -12.05 20.96
C LYS A 59 -0.36 -12.70 20.06
N LEU A 60 -0.78 -13.41 19.01
CA LEU A 60 0.13 -14.06 18.06
C LEU A 60 0.97 -13.03 17.28
N GLY A 61 0.36 -11.91 16.87
CA GLY A 61 1.08 -10.79 16.24
C GLY A 61 2.08 -10.14 17.19
N GLU A 62 1.66 -9.80 18.41
CA GLU A 62 2.55 -9.24 19.45
C GLU A 62 3.71 -10.19 19.79
N PHE A 63 3.45 -11.50 19.83
CA PHE A 63 4.49 -12.51 20.03
C PHE A 63 5.48 -12.55 18.86
N ALA A 64 4.98 -12.54 17.63
CA ALA A 64 5.79 -12.56 16.42
C ALA A 64 6.67 -11.30 16.26
N ASP A 65 6.16 -10.14 16.68
CA ASP A 65 6.84 -8.84 16.63
C ASP A 65 7.81 -8.61 17.81
N SER A 66 7.90 -9.56 18.74
CA SER A 66 8.80 -9.44 19.89
C SER A 66 10.26 -9.36 19.47
N GLN A 67 11.06 -8.62 20.25
CA GLN A 67 12.48 -8.38 19.96
C GLN A 67 13.32 -9.67 19.86
N SER A 68 12.87 -10.76 20.49
CA SER A 68 13.50 -12.09 20.39
C SER A 68 13.51 -12.64 18.96
N PHE A 69 12.57 -12.23 18.11
CA PHE A 69 12.46 -12.70 16.74
C PHE A 69 12.98 -11.70 15.69
N ALA A 70 13.42 -10.51 16.10
CA ALA A 70 13.82 -9.44 15.17
C ALA A 70 14.84 -9.89 14.11
N ARG A 71 15.83 -10.71 14.48
CA ARG A 71 16.83 -11.25 13.53
C ARG A 71 16.21 -12.22 12.52
N GLU A 72 15.32 -13.10 12.99
CA GLU A 72 14.65 -14.07 12.12
C GLU A 72 13.60 -13.38 11.23
N ALA A 73 12.93 -12.35 11.73
CA ALA A 73 12.00 -11.52 10.96
C ALA A 73 12.74 -10.80 9.80
N ALA A 74 13.89 -10.17 10.06
CA ALA A 74 14.71 -9.55 9.02
C ALA A 74 15.18 -10.56 7.96
N ARG A 75 15.55 -11.77 8.39
CA ARG A 75 15.95 -12.86 7.49
C ARG A 75 14.77 -13.37 6.65
N ALA A 76 13.61 -13.52 7.26
CA ALA A 76 12.38 -13.91 6.59
C ALA A 76 12.01 -12.86 5.52
N GLN A 77 12.07 -11.57 5.86
CA GLN A 77 11.82 -10.48 4.93
C GLN A 77 12.77 -10.54 3.73
N GLN A 78 14.07 -10.75 3.94
CA GLN A 78 15.02 -10.89 2.86
C GLN A 78 14.63 -12.03 1.90
N ILE A 79 14.36 -13.23 2.43
CA ILE A 79 13.98 -14.41 1.62
C ILE A 79 12.68 -14.14 0.84
N TYR A 80 11.71 -13.48 1.47
CA TYR A 80 10.43 -13.18 0.86
C TYR A 80 10.59 -12.20 -0.31
N LEU A 81 11.31 -11.10 -0.08
CA LEU A 81 11.52 -10.04 -1.08
C LEU A 81 12.43 -10.49 -2.23
N GLU A 82 13.39 -11.38 -2.00
CA GLU A 82 14.24 -11.97 -3.07
C GLU A 82 13.41 -12.72 -4.14
N CYS A 83 12.20 -13.17 -3.81
CA CYS A 83 11.31 -13.84 -4.77
C CYS A 83 10.47 -12.87 -5.59
N LEU A 84 10.38 -11.60 -5.20
CA LEU A 84 9.59 -10.59 -5.87
C LEU A 84 10.48 -9.82 -6.85
N ASP A 85 9.91 -9.48 -8.00
CA ASP A 85 10.60 -8.63 -8.96
C ASP A 85 10.70 -7.20 -8.36
N PRO A 86 11.92 -6.64 -8.18
CA PRO A 86 12.09 -5.29 -7.69
C PRO A 86 11.43 -4.21 -8.57
N GLU A 87 11.13 -4.52 -9.84
CA GLU A 87 10.36 -3.63 -10.72
C GLU A 87 8.85 -3.63 -10.43
N VAL A 88 8.37 -4.63 -9.67
CA VAL A 88 6.94 -4.86 -9.37
C VAL A 88 6.58 -4.47 -7.93
N VAL A 89 7.51 -4.55 -6.98
CA VAL A 89 7.25 -4.32 -5.54
C VAL A 89 8.27 -3.38 -4.92
N ASP A 90 7.78 -2.33 -4.25
CA ASP A 90 8.59 -1.44 -3.42
C ASP A 90 8.86 -2.08 -2.05
N ARG A 91 10.05 -1.85 -1.48
CA ARG A 91 10.42 -2.37 -0.15
C ARG A 91 9.61 -1.75 0.99
N ASP A 92 9.03 -0.58 0.75
CA ASP A 92 8.17 0.14 1.70
C ASP A 92 6.66 -0.12 1.45
N ASP A 93 6.32 -1.09 0.60
CA ASP A 93 4.94 -1.47 0.32
C ASP A 93 4.31 -2.21 1.52
N GLU A 94 3.50 -1.47 2.29
CA GLU A 94 2.78 -1.97 3.47
C GLU A 94 1.95 -3.24 3.17
N PHE A 95 1.36 -3.34 1.97
CA PHE A 95 0.57 -4.51 1.58
C PHE A 95 1.44 -5.76 1.40
N ASN A 96 2.60 -5.64 0.75
CA ASN A 96 3.53 -6.76 0.62
C ASN A 96 4.19 -7.11 1.95
N MET A 97 4.42 -6.12 2.81
CA MET A 97 4.97 -6.34 4.16
C MET A 97 3.97 -7.05 5.09
N GLU A 98 2.67 -6.73 5.02
CA GLU A 98 1.61 -7.45 5.75
C GLU A 98 1.64 -8.95 5.41
N ARG A 99 1.79 -9.27 4.11
CA ARG A 99 1.83 -10.64 3.61
C ARG A 99 3.13 -11.37 3.92
N CYS A 100 4.25 -10.64 3.94
CA CYS A 100 5.52 -11.15 4.44
C CYS A 100 5.41 -11.51 5.92
N PHE A 101 4.78 -10.66 6.73
CA PHE A 101 4.58 -10.91 8.15
C PHE A 101 3.65 -12.10 8.41
N GLU A 102 2.58 -12.24 7.62
CA GLU A 102 1.76 -13.46 7.66
C GLU A 102 2.60 -14.71 7.34
N TRP A 103 3.38 -14.67 6.26
CA TRP A 103 4.25 -15.79 5.89
C TRP A 103 5.25 -16.14 7.01
N PHE A 104 5.83 -15.12 7.64
CA PHE A 104 6.71 -15.28 8.79
C PHE A 104 6.03 -15.99 9.97
N ILE A 105 4.78 -15.64 10.26
CA ILE A 105 4.02 -16.24 11.36
C ILE A 105 3.70 -17.72 11.09
N PHE A 106 3.19 -18.02 9.89
CA PHE A 106 2.54 -19.29 9.61
C PHE A 106 3.44 -20.34 8.96
N ASP A 107 4.41 -19.94 8.14
CA ASP A 107 5.13 -20.85 7.24
C ASP A 107 6.65 -20.81 7.41
N TYR A 108 7.23 -19.68 7.85
CA TYR A 108 8.67 -19.56 8.07
C TYR A 108 9.15 -20.51 9.16
N ARG A 109 10.21 -21.27 8.86
CA ARG A 109 10.82 -22.22 9.79
C ARG A 109 11.96 -21.53 10.55
N LEU A 110 11.77 -21.37 11.85
CA LEU A 110 12.82 -20.91 12.77
C LEU A 110 13.98 -21.93 12.81
N PRO A 111 15.16 -21.57 13.33
CA PRO A 111 16.30 -22.49 13.43
C PRO A 111 15.99 -23.81 14.16
N GLY A 112 15.03 -23.80 15.11
CA GLY A 112 14.55 -25.00 15.81
C GLY A 112 13.55 -25.86 15.01
N GLY A 113 13.29 -25.53 13.74
CA GLY A 113 12.39 -26.25 12.85
C GLY A 113 10.90 -26.02 13.11
N SER A 114 10.50 -25.22 14.11
CA SER A 114 9.10 -24.84 14.33
C SER A 114 8.78 -23.51 13.66
N THR A 115 7.52 -23.25 13.35
CA THR A 115 7.04 -21.92 12.94
C THR A 115 6.74 -21.03 14.16
N ILE A 116 6.51 -19.73 13.95
CA ILE A 116 6.11 -18.82 15.03
C ILE A 116 4.78 -19.27 15.66
N VAL A 117 3.78 -19.60 14.83
CA VAL A 117 2.48 -20.10 15.33
C VAL A 117 2.62 -21.41 16.11
N GLU A 118 3.48 -22.34 15.69
CA GLU A 118 3.76 -23.57 16.43
C GLU A 118 4.52 -23.29 17.75
N THR A 119 5.42 -22.31 17.75
CA THR A 119 6.22 -21.92 18.92
C THR A 119 5.33 -21.25 19.97
N PHE A 120 4.46 -20.33 19.54
CA PHE A 120 3.47 -19.68 20.39
C PHE A 120 2.51 -20.69 21.03
N GLY A 121 2.15 -21.76 20.32
CA GLY A 121 1.30 -22.82 20.85
C GLY A 121 1.84 -23.60 22.03
N ARG A 122 3.15 -23.45 22.32
CA ARG A 122 3.81 -24.07 23.48
C ARG A 122 3.89 -23.13 24.68
N GLU A 123 3.44 -21.89 24.55
CA GLU A 123 3.46 -20.93 25.66
C GLU A 123 2.49 -21.31 26.78
N GLN A 124 2.88 -20.95 28.00
CA GLN A 124 2.02 -21.02 29.17
C GLN A 124 1.04 -19.84 29.15
N GLY A 125 -0.21 -20.05 29.58
CA GLY A 125 -1.21 -18.99 29.68
C GLY A 125 -2.24 -18.90 28.54
N LEU A 126 -2.18 -19.79 27.54
CA LEU A 126 -3.27 -19.96 26.58
C LEU A 126 -4.46 -20.68 27.21
N SER A 127 -5.68 -20.21 26.96
CA SER A 127 -6.92 -20.91 27.29
C SER A 127 -7.15 -22.13 26.38
N GLU A 128 -8.07 -23.02 26.77
CA GLU A 128 -8.45 -24.18 25.94
C GLU A 128 -8.98 -23.76 24.56
N TRP A 129 -9.71 -22.64 24.50
CA TRP A 129 -10.27 -22.09 23.26
C TRP A 129 -9.16 -21.56 22.36
N GLU A 130 -8.17 -20.87 22.93
CA GLU A 130 -7.00 -20.38 22.18
C GLU A 130 -6.18 -21.55 21.64
N ARG A 131 -5.93 -22.58 22.44
CA ARG A 131 -5.20 -23.78 21.97
C ARG A 131 -5.94 -24.50 20.83
N ALA A 132 -7.26 -24.63 20.93
CA ALA A 132 -8.07 -25.25 19.88
C ALA A 132 -8.01 -24.46 18.56
N LEU A 133 -8.16 -23.14 18.61
CA LEU A 133 -8.02 -22.29 17.42
C LEU A 133 -6.60 -22.34 16.85
N LEU A 134 -5.59 -22.26 17.71
CA LEU A 134 -4.21 -22.22 17.26
C LEU A 134 -3.78 -23.52 16.56
N ALA A 135 -4.30 -24.68 17.02
CA ALA A 135 -4.06 -25.96 16.35
C ALA A 135 -4.64 -25.97 14.91
N GLU A 136 -5.86 -25.45 14.73
CA GLU A 136 -6.49 -25.30 13.41
C GLU A 136 -5.71 -24.30 12.54
N TRP A 137 -5.22 -23.21 13.13
CA TRP A 137 -4.49 -22.15 12.44
C TRP A 137 -3.08 -22.58 12.01
N ALA A 138 -2.37 -23.35 12.85
CA ALA A 138 -1.08 -23.94 12.52
C ALA A 138 -1.21 -25.00 11.39
N ALA A 139 -2.37 -25.66 11.28
CA ALA A 139 -2.67 -26.59 10.20
C ALA A 139 -3.14 -25.90 8.90
N ALA A 140 -3.63 -24.68 8.97
CA ALA A 140 -4.09 -23.92 7.80
C ALA A 140 -2.94 -23.71 6.80
N ARG A 141 -3.28 -23.59 5.51
CA ARG A 141 -2.34 -23.28 4.42
C ARG A 141 -2.92 -22.16 3.57
N VAL A 142 -2.05 -21.37 2.94
CA VAL A 142 -2.47 -20.50 1.85
C VAL A 142 -2.98 -21.36 0.69
N SER A 143 -4.02 -20.91 -0.01
CA SER A 143 -4.55 -21.61 -1.18
C SER A 143 -5.09 -20.62 -2.21
N LEU A 144 -5.58 -21.17 -3.33
CA LEU A 144 -6.30 -20.44 -4.36
C LEU A 144 -7.79 -20.74 -4.27
N TYR A 145 -8.58 -19.69 -4.21
CA TYR A 145 -10.03 -19.78 -4.07
C TYR A 145 -10.71 -19.09 -5.25
N GLU A 146 -11.67 -19.77 -5.87
CA GLU A 146 -12.58 -19.14 -6.82
C GLU A 146 -13.81 -18.62 -6.06
N VAL A 147 -14.14 -17.35 -6.25
CA VAL A 147 -15.34 -16.75 -5.68
C VAL A 147 -16.56 -17.29 -6.41
N LEU A 148 -17.46 -17.95 -5.68
CA LEU A 148 -18.69 -18.47 -6.26
C LEU A 148 -19.79 -17.40 -6.27
N TYR A 149 -20.00 -16.75 -5.13
CA TYR A 149 -20.97 -15.67 -4.95
C TYR A 149 -20.69 -14.92 -3.64
N THR A 150 -21.11 -13.66 -3.59
CA THR A 150 -21.11 -12.85 -2.36
C THR A 150 -22.47 -12.93 -1.67
N LEU A 151 -22.47 -12.83 -0.34
CA LEU A 151 -23.64 -12.78 0.50
C LEU A 151 -23.65 -11.41 1.20
N PRO A 152 -24.46 -10.45 0.74
CA PRO A 152 -24.47 -9.09 1.28
C PRO A 152 -24.64 -9.08 2.81
N GLY A 153 -23.70 -8.42 3.51
CA GLY A 153 -23.72 -8.33 4.97
C GLY A 153 -23.36 -9.61 5.72
N LYS A 154 -22.93 -10.69 5.04
CA LYS A 154 -22.62 -12.00 5.66
C LYS A 154 -21.26 -12.57 5.28
N GLY A 155 -20.78 -12.33 4.06
CA GLY A 155 -19.47 -12.79 3.63
C GLY A 155 -19.44 -13.35 2.21
N VAL A 156 -18.53 -14.28 1.96
CA VAL A 156 -18.24 -14.80 0.60
C VAL A 156 -18.26 -16.32 0.60
N ALA A 157 -18.86 -16.90 -0.43
CA ALA A 157 -18.75 -18.33 -0.70
C ALA A 157 -17.66 -18.57 -1.75
N VAL A 158 -16.72 -19.46 -1.42
CA VAL A 158 -15.56 -19.73 -2.28
C VAL A 158 -15.34 -21.22 -2.47
N LYS A 159 -14.65 -21.57 -3.55
CA LYS A 159 -14.20 -22.93 -3.85
C LYS A 159 -12.69 -23.01 -3.84
N ASP A 160 -12.13 -23.81 -2.94
CA ASP A 160 -10.71 -24.14 -2.93
C ASP A 160 -10.36 -24.91 -4.20
N LEU A 161 -9.49 -24.33 -5.03
CA LEU A 161 -9.10 -24.89 -6.32
C LEU A 161 -8.10 -26.04 -6.21
N LEU A 162 -7.42 -26.17 -5.07
CA LEU A 162 -6.39 -27.18 -4.81
C LEU A 162 -6.99 -28.37 -4.05
N HIS A 163 -7.74 -28.11 -2.99
CA HIS A 163 -8.40 -29.14 -2.17
C HIS A 163 -9.82 -29.49 -2.63
N ARG A 164 -10.39 -28.73 -3.57
CA ARG A 164 -11.74 -28.94 -4.15
C ARG A 164 -12.88 -28.93 -3.13
N LYS A 165 -12.76 -28.10 -2.10
CA LYS A 165 -13.77 -27.92 -1.05
C LYS A 165 -14.43 -26.54 -1.17
N GLU A 166 -15.73 -26.47 -0.93
CA GLU A 166 -16.44 -25.20 -0.81
C GLU A 166 -16.43 -24.71 0.64
N LEU A 167 -16.15 -23.42 0.82
CA LEU A 167 -16.07 -22.75 2.12
C LEU A 167 -16.97 -21.52 2.11
N ARG A 168 -17.54 -21.23 3.28
CA ARG A 168 -18.24 -19.97 3.54
C ARG A 168 -17.42 -19.16 4.51
N ILE A 169 -17.00 -18.00 4.07
CA ILE A 169 -16.10 -17.11 4.79
C ILE A 169 -16.94 -15.95 5.31
N HIS A 170 -16.97 -15.80 6.62
CA HIS A 170 -17.69 -14.75 7.32
C HIS A 170 -16.78 -13.51 7.43
N ASP A 171 -16.65 -12.79 6.31
CA ASP A 171 -15.95 -11.51 6.26
C ASP A 171 -16.84 -10.48 5.56
N VAL A 172 -17.49 -9.67 6.38
CA VAL A 172 -18.53 -8.72 5.94
C VAL A 172 -17.92 -7.56 5.16
N ASN A 173 -16.70 -7.16 5.49
CA ASN A 173 -16.03 -6.03 4.85
C ASN A 173 -15.44 -6.46 3.50
N ALA A 174 -14.78 -7.62 3.44
CA ALA A 174 -14.23 -8.13 2.18
C ALA A 174 -15.30 -8.49 1.14
N ALA A 175 -16.54 -8.77 1.55
CA ALA A 175 -17.61 -9.16 0.63
C ALA A 175 -18.17 -8.04 -0.24
N ALA A 176 -17.87 -6.77 0.07
CA ALA A 176 -18.38 -5.62 -0.68
C ALA A 176 -17.67 -5.44 -2.04
N ASP A 177 -16.36 -5.70 -2.07
CA ASP A 177 -15.49 -5.34 -3.20
C ASP A 177 -15.06 -6.54 -4.07
N ILE A 178 -15.52 -7.75 -3.73
CA ILE A 178 -15.11 -9.00 -4.40
C ILE A 178 -16.17 -9.45 -5.42
N GLN A 179 -15.77 -9.58 -6.68
CA GLN A 179 -16.63 -10.07 -7.75
C GLN A 179 -16.70 -11.61 -7.83
N PRO A 180 -17.89 -12.19 -8.10
CA PRO A 180 -18.00 -13.60 -8.47
C PRO A 180 -17.08 -13.97 -9.65
N GLY A 181 -16.44 -15.14 -9.57
CA GLY A 181 -15.46 -15.61 -10.55
C GLY A 181 -14.03 -15.13 -10.33
N ALA A 182 -13.79 -14.15 -9.45
CA ALA A 182 -12.44 -13.74 -9.08
C ALA A 182 -11.65 -14.88 -8.41
N ILE A 183 -10.33 -14.84 -8.54
CA ILE A 183 -9.40 -15.81 -7.95
C ILE A 183 -8.66 -15.15 -6.81
N LEU A 184 -8.88 -15.63 -5.60
CA LEU A 184 -8.24 -15.12 -4.39
C LEU A 184 -7.05 -16.01 -4.01
N PHE A 185 -5.91 -15.39 -3.70
CA PHE A 185 -4.77 -16.04 -3.08
C PHE A 185 -4.61 -15.56 -1.64
N MET A 186 -5.00 -16.43 -0.71
CA MET A 186 -5.04 -16.09 0.71
C MET A 186 -5.07 -17.32 1.60
N ARG A 187 -4.91 -17.11 2.90
CA ARG A 187 -5.11 -18.13 3.92
C ARG A 187 -6.47 -17.93 4.58
N VAL A 188 -7.18 -19.04 4.77
CA VAL A 188 -8.49 -19.05 5.41
C VAL A 188 -8.33 -19.73 6.76
N LEU A 189 -8.71 -19.03 7.83
CA LEU A 189 -8.60 -19.48 9.21
C LEU A 189 -9.97 -19.90 9.73
N LYS A 190 -10.01 -21.04 10.44
CA LYS A 190 -11.22 -21.54 11.06
C LYS A 190 -11.46 -20.84 12.40
N VAL A 191 -12.70 -20.42 12.64
CA VAL A 191 -13.12 -19.76 13.88
C VAL A 191 -14.43 -20.40 14.33
N GLY A 192 -14.35 -21.42 15.17
CA GLY A 192 -15.51 -22.23 15.55
C GLY A 192 -16.11 -22.96 14.34
N GLN A 193 -17.36 -22.64 14.02
CA GLN A 193 -18.10 -23.20 12.87
C GLN A 193 -17.96 -22.37 11.59
N GLU A 194 -17.24 -21.25 11.64
CA GLU A 194 -17.07 -20.31 10.54
C GLU A 194 -15.62 -20.24 10.09
N TYR A 195 -15.40 -19.53 8.99
CA TYR A 195 -14.07 -19.24 8.46
C TYR A 195 -13.92 -17.74 8.28
N GLU A 196 -12.70 -17.25 8.42
CA GLU A 196 -12.32 -15.85 8.22
C GLU A 196 -11.06 -15.79 7.36
N PHE A 197 -10.81 -14.64 6.74
CA PHE A 197 -9.53 -14.38 6.09
C PHE A 197 -8.44 -14.11 7.12
N SER A 198 -7.22 -14.57 6.82
CA SER A 198 -6.08 -14.38 7.70
C SER A 198 -5.56 -12.94 7.69
N THR A 199 -5.55 -12.33 6.50
CA THR A 199 -5.00 -11.00 6.16
C THR A 199 -5.68 -10.49 4.87
N SER A 200 -5.31 -9.31 4.40
CA SER A 200 -5.65 -8.76 3.09
C SER A 200 -5.31 -9.75 1.95
N GLY A 201 -6.31 -10.11 1.16
CA GLY A 201 -6.18 -11.08 0.07
C GLY A 201 -5.67 -10.47 -1.22
N LEU A 202 -4.87 -11.22 -1.99
CA LEU A 202 -4.58 -10.88 -3.38
C LEU A 202 -5.72 -11.41 -4.27
N ALA A 203 -6.41 -10.52 -4.97
CA ALA A 203 -7.45 -10.88 -5.92
C ALA A 203 -6.93 -10.76 -7.36
N LEU A 204 -7.19 -11.79 -8.17
CA LEU A 204 -6.94 -11.78 -9.60
C LEU A 204 -8.26 -11.95 -10.37
N PRO A 205 -8.37 -11.39 -11.59
CA PRO A 205 -9.49 -11.66 -12.47
C PRO A 205 -9.67 -13.15 -12.76
N GLY A 206 -10.92 -13.58 -12.96
CA GLY A 206 -11.26 -15.00 -13.21
C GLY A 206 -10.54 -15.63 -14.41
N PHE A 207 -10.20 -14.84 -15.43
CA PHE A 207 -9.48 -15.33 -16.60
C PHE A 207 -8.03 -15.78 -16.27
N CYS A 208 -7.42 -15.31 -15.19
CA CYS A 208 -6.09 -15.72 -14.74
C CYS A 208 -6.06 -17.17 -14.22
N LYS A 209 -7.22 -17.72 -13.84
CA LYS A 209 -7.38 -19.04 -13.19
C LYS A 209 -6.58 -20.16 -13.86
N ASN A 210 -6.77 -20.34 -15.17
CA ASN A 210 -6.19 -21.48 -15.88
C ASN A 210 -4.67 -21.34 -16.03
N ALA A 211 -4.19 -20.12 -16.31
CA ALA A 211 -2.76 -19.83 -16.41
C ALA A 211 -2.06 -20.03 -15.06
N LEU A 212 -2.65 -19.51 -13.98
CA LEU A 212 -2.13 -19.64 -12.63
C LEU A 212 -2.08 -21.11 -12.17
N LEU A 213 -3.17 -21.85 -12.34
CA LEU A 213 -3.22 -23.28 -11.99
C LEU A 213 -2.23 -24.11 -12.81
N LYS A 214 -1.95 -23.73 -14.06
CA LYS A 214 -0.92 -24.39 -14.87
C LYS A 214 0.48 -24.17 -14.28
N LYS A 215 0.85 -22.91 -13.96
CA LYS A 215 2.15 -22.56 -13.35
C LYS A 215 2.33 -23.26 -12.00
N LEU A 216 1.31 -23.19 -11.13
CA LEU A 216 1.31 -23.85 -9.82
C LEU A 216 1.47 -25.37 -9.93
N ARG A 217 0.72 -26.03 -10.82
CA ARG A 217 0.83 -27.48 -11.00
C ARG A 217 2.22 -27.88 -11.50
N GLN A 218 2.83 -27.11 -12.39
CA GLN A 218 4.18 -27.41 -12.88
C GLN A 218 5.20 -27.34 -11.74
N ASP A 219 5.10 -26.31 -10.90
CA ASP A 219 5.98 -26.12 -9.74
C ASP A 219 5.77 -27.20 -8.67
N LEU A 220 4.51 -27.55 -8.37
CA LEU A 220 4.16 -28.67 -7.49
C LEU A 220 4.72 -30.01 -8.00
N HIS A 221 4.61 -30.30 -9.31
CA HIS A 221 5.19 -31.52 -9.86
C HIS A 221 6.72 -31.54 -9.76
N ALA A 222 7.39 -30.39 -9.93
CA ALA A 222 8.83 -30.31 -9.75
C ALA A 222 9.23 -30.54 -8.28
N PHE A 223 8.50 -29.93 -7.34
CA PHE A 223 8.69 -30.12 -5.90
C PHE A 223 8.47 -31.58 -5.47
N ALA A 224 7.35 -32.18 -5.85
CA ALA A 224 7.00 -33.55 -5.49
C ALA A 224 8.01 -34.58 -6.03
N ARG A 225 8.51 -34.37 -7.27
CA ARG A 225 9.55 -35.22 -7.86
C ARG A 225 10.85 -35.19 -7.06
N ARG A 226 11.28 -34.03 -6.56
CA ARG A 226 12.49 -33.92 -5.71
C ARG A 226 12.33 -34.70 -4.40
N GLN A 227 11.12 -34.74 -3.85
CA GLN A 227 10.81 -35.49 -2.64
C GLN A 227 10.44 -36.97 -2.90
N LYS A 228 10.44 -37.44 -4.15
CA LYS A 228 10.01 -38.80 -4.55
C LYS A 228 8.58 -39.16 -4.06
N ARG A 229 7.69 -38.17 -4.02
CA ARG A 229 6.27 -38.30 -3.62
C ARG A 229 5.35 -37.95 -4.77
N SER A 230 4.08 -38.34 -4.71
CA SER A 230 3.07 -37.84 -5.64
C SER A 230 2.73 -36.38 -5.35
N SER A 231 2.25 -35.63 -6.35
CA SER A 231 1.81 -34.24 -6.18
C SER A 231 0.70 -34.10 -5.12
N ARG A 232 -0.13 -35.14 -4.94
CA ARG A 232 -1.20 -35.15 -3.93
C ARG A 232 -0.63 -35.27 -2.51
N GLU A 233 0.34 -36.16 -2.32
CA GLU A 233 0.96 -36.37 -1.00
C GLU A 233 1.83 -35.17 -0.60
N ALA A 234 2.44 -34.49 -1.56
CA ALA A 234 3.33 -33.36 -1.32
C ALA A 234 2.62 -32.00 -1.22
N LEU A 235 1.30 -31.92 -1.44
CA LEU A 235 0.57 -30.65 -1.58
C LEU A 235 0.67 -29.75 -0.34
N ASP A 236 0.44 -30.28 0.86
CA ASP A 236 0.45 -29.48 2.08
C ASP A 236 1.85 -28.96 2.43
N ASP A 237 2.88 -29.78 2.19
CA ASP A 237 4.28 -29.40 2.39
C ASP A 237 4.70 -28.37 1.33
N TYR A 238 4.25 -28.54 0.09
CA TYR A 238 4.45 -27.58 -0.98
C TYR A 238 3.83 -26.20 -0.66
N LEU A 239 2.57 -26.18 -0.23
CA LEU A 239 1.88 -24.93 0.10
C LEU A 239 2.51 -24.21 1.31
N ARG A 240 3.10 -24.96 2.24
CA ARG A 240 3.84 -24.39 3.37
C ARG A 240 5.21 -23.85 2.93
N GLU A 241 6.02 -24.68 2.28
CA GLU A 241 7.41 -24.36 1.97
C GLU A 241 7.54 -23.33 0.84
N ARG A 242 6.54 -23.25 -0.05
CA ARG A 242 6.61 -22.41 -1.26
C ARG A 242 5.54 -21.31 -1.29
N SER A 243 4.87 -21.02 -0.18
CA SER A 243 3.86 -19.94 -0.12
C SER A 243 4.39 -18.57 -0.54
N HIS A 244 5.61 -18.19 -0.14
CA HIS A 244 6.27 -16.95 -0.58
C HIS A 244 6.53 -16.92 -2.11
N ILE A 245 6.89 -18.07 -2.70
CA ILE A 245 7.07 -18.19 -4.16
C ILE A 245 5.72 -18.12 -4.87
N LEU A 246 4.69 -18.77 -4.33
CA LEU A 246 3.32 -18.67 -4.85
C LEU A 246 2.81 -17.23 -4.80
N ASN A 247 3.11 -16.50 -3.73
CA ASN A 247 2.81 -15.08 -3.64
C ASN A 247 3.46 -14.31 -4.79
N ALA A 248 4.75 -14.50 -5.02
CA ALA A 248 5.45 -13.85 -6.13
C ALA A 248 4.82 -14.19 -7.49
N MET A 249 4.44 -15.46 -7.73
CA MET A 249 3.74 -15.84 -8.95
C MET A 249 2.42 -15.11 -9.14
N VAL A 250 1.66 -14.89 -8.06
CA VAL A 250 0.36 -14.20 -8.09
C VAL A 250 0.56 -12.71 -8.29
N VAL A 251 1.51 -12.08 -7.61
CA VAL A 251 1.86 -10.66 -7.75
C VAL A 251 2.34 -10.35 -9.17
N GLU A 252 3.30 -11.14 -9.68
CA GLU A 252 3.80 -11.03 -11.06
C GLU A 252 2.65 -11.19 -12.08
N MET A 253 1.72 -12.12 -11.82
CA MET A 253 0.56 -12.33 -12.67
C MET A 253 -0.39 -11.14 -12.64
N GLY A 254 -0.72 -10.62 -11.45
CA GLY A 254 -1.55 -9.42 -11.30
C GLY A 254 -0.97 -8.23 -12.05
N PHE A 255 0.33 -7.98 -11.86
CA PHE A 255 1.06 -6.93 -12.57
C PHE A 255 0.97 -7.10 -14.09
N ASN A 256 1.32 -8.26 -14.63
CA ASN A 256 1.31 -8.52 -16.07
C ASN A 256 -0.08 -8.37 -16.71
N TYR A 257 -1.15 -8.71 -15.99
CA TYR A 257 -2.53 -8.63 -16.50
C TYR A 257 -3.18 -7.25 -16.31
N SER A 258 -2.68 -6.40 -15.40
CA SER A 258 -3.01 -4.97 -15.37
C SER A 258 -2.58 -4.21 -16.63
N PHE A 259 -1.70 -4.80 -17.47
CA PHE A 259 -1.23 -4.24 -18.75
C PHE A 259 -1.97 -4.76 -20.00
N LEU A 260 -3.08 -5.50 -19.88
CA LEU A 260 -3.89 -5.92 -21.03
C LEU A 260 -5.28 -5.24 -21.05
N PRO A 261 -5.41 -4.00 -21.57
CA PRO A 261 -6.70 -3.30 -21.64
C PRO A 261 -7.61 -3.77 -22.80
N HIS A 262 -7.30 -4.87 -23.51
CA HIS A 262 -7.87 -5.11 -24.86
C HIS A 262 -8.59 -6.45 -25.06
N LEU A 263 -9.14 -7.08 -24.01
CA LEU A 263 -9.95 -8.31 -24.22
C LEU A 263 -11.30 -8.34 -23.49
N VAL A 264 -11.76 -7.24 -22.90
CA VAL A 264 -13.14 -7.16 -22.38
C VAL A 264 -13.81 -5.92 -22.94
N GLU A 265 -14.64 -6.13 -23.95
CA GLU A 265 -15.58 -5.10 -24.40
C GLU A 265 -16.65 -4.91 -23.31
N GLY A 266 -16.63 -3.71 -22.70
CA GLY A 266 -17.80 -3.07 -22.10
C GLY A 266 -17.95 -3.22 -20.59
N GLU A 267 -17.57 -2.17 -19.85
CA GLU A 267 -18.31 -1.59 -18.71
C GLU A 267 -17.58 -0.35 -18.14
N GLU A 268 -18.13 0.86 -18.40
CA GLU A 268 -17.62 2.16 -17.91
C GLU A 268 -18.26 2.58 -16.55
N GLU A 269 -19.10 1.73 -15.92
CA GLU A 269 -19.87 2.10 -14.72
C GLU A 269 -19.29 1.60 -13.38
N GLU A 270 -18.36 0.64 -13.36
CA GLU A 270 -17.82 0.05 -12.10
C GLU A 270 -16.75 0.92 -11.40
N GLU A 271 -16.08 1.83 -12.10
CA GLU A 271 -15.00 2.67 -11.52
C GLU A 271 -15.49 3.70 -10.49
N LEU A 272 -16.74 4.16 -10.59
CA LEU A 272 -17.25 5.27 -9.76
C LEU A 272 -17.65 4.84 -8.33
N ASN A 273 -18.17 3.61 -8.16
CA ASN A 273 -18.61 3.12 -6.85
C ASN A 273 -17.44 2.63 -5.97
N GLY A 274 -16.37 2.09 -6.57
CA GLY A 274 -15.14 1.78 -5.85
C GLY A 274 -14.49 3.04 -5.26
N MET A 275 -14.47 4.14 -6.02
CA MET A 275 -13.92 5.43 -5.59
C MET A 275 -14.60 6.03 -4.34
N ILE A 276 -15.90 5.80 -4.15
CA ILE A 276 -16.65 6.35 -3.00
C ILE A 276 -16.39 5.52 -1.73
N SER A 277 -16.23 4.20 -1.86
CA SER A 277 -15.92 3.28 -0.76
C SER A 277 -14.50 3.52 -0.22
N ASP A 278 -13.53 3.65 -1.14
CA ASP A 278 -12.13 3.94 -0.81
C ASP A 278 -11.98 5.28 -0.08
N MET A 279 -12.64 6.35 -0.57
CA MET A 279 -12.65 7.65 0.10
C MET A 279 -13.19 7.62 1.54
N LEU A 280 -14.20 6.78 1.81
CA LEU A 280 -14.81 6.69 3.15
C LEU A 280 -13.92 5.93 4.12
N MET A 281 -13.28 4.86 3.66
CA MET A 281 -12.33 4.05 4.44
C MET A 281 -11.04 4.80 4.74
N ASP A 282 -10.50 5.54 3.77
CA ASP A 282 -9.33 6.41 3.95
C ASP A 282 -9.58 7.47 5.04
N SER A 283 -10.79 8.04 5.07
CA SER A 283 -11.15 9.06 6.07
C SER A 283 -11.21 8.51 7.51
N LEU A 284 -11.58 7.23 7.69
CA LEU A 284 -11.66 6.58 9.00
C LEU A 284 -10.27 6.13 9.49
N SER A 285 -9.46 5.61 8.58
CA SER A 285 -8.06 5.23 8.82
C SER A 285 -7.20 6.44 9.18
N ALA A 286 -7.36 7.57 8.48
CA ALA A 286 -6.67 8.83 8.78
C ALA A 286 -6.96 9.33 10.22
N ARG A 287 -8.21 9.23 10.68
CA ARG A 287 -8.59 9.62 12.05
C ARG A 287 -7.98 8.73 13.14
N ILE A 288 -7.80 7.45 12.86
CA ILE A 288 -7.17 6.51 13.80
C ILE A 288 -5.66 6.74 13.82
N ALA A 289 -5.04 6.89 12.65
CA ALA A 289 -3.62 7.21 12.49
C ALA A 289 -3.26 8.53 13.19
N GLN A 290 -4.09 9.57 13.04
CA GLN A 290 -3.94 10.86 13.76
C GLN A 290 -3.87 10.66 15.29
N ARG A 291 -4.76 9.84 15.88
CA ARG A 291 -4.77 9.58 17.33
C ARG A 291 -3.56 8.80 17.83
N ILE A 292 -3.01 7.91 16.99
CA ILE A 292 -1.80 7.13 17.30
C ILE A 292 -0.57 8.04 17.26
N THR A 293 -0.47 8.88 16.21
CA THR A 293 0.57 9.89 16.05
C THR A 293 0.61 10.86 17.22
N ASP A 294 -0.56 11.37 17.66
CA ASP A 294 -0.65 12.22 18.85
C ASP A 294 -0.10 11.54 20.11
N ALA A 295 -0.52 10.30 20.39
CA ALA A 295 -0.11 9.58 21.60
C ALA A 295 1.38 9.22 21.61
N PHE A 296 1.95 8.88 20.46
CA PHE A 296 3.36 8.52 20.32
C PHE A 296 4.26 9.75 20.37
N LEU A 297 3.88 10.83 19.70
CA LEU A 297 4.68 12.05 19.62
C LEU A 297 4.58 12.91 20.89
N ASP A 298 3.48 12.83 21.64
CA ASP A 298 3.39 13.45 22.98
C ASP A 298 4.54 12.94 23.90
N ASP A 299 4.75 11.62 23.99
CA ASP A 299 5.85 11.02 24.79
C ASP A 299 7.25 11.32 24.22
N TYR A 300 7.39 11.32 22.89
CA TYR A 300 8.65 11.68 22.23
C TYR A 300 9.06 13.13 22.54
N TYR A 301 8.15 14.09 22.35
CA TYR A 301 8.46 15.49 22.55
C TYR A 301 8.62 15.86 24.03
N ASP A 302 7.97 15.12 24.95
CA ASP A 302 8.23 15.23 26.39
C ASP A 302 9.67 14.85 26.77
N LYS A 303 10.26 13.89 26.06
CA LYS A 303 11.67 13.53 26.25
C LYS A 303 12.61 14.46 25.49
N TRP A 304 12.20 14.92 24.30
CA TRP A 304 13.01 15.78 23.43
C TRP A 304 13.34 17.13 24.06
N ILE A 305 12.40 17.76 24.77
CA ILE A 305 12.62 19.06 25.43
C ILE A 305 13.72 19.03 26.49
N ASP A 306 14.05 17.84 27.01
CA ASP A 306 15.09 17.59 28.00
C ASP A 306 16.30 16.82 27.43
N ARG A 307 16.39 16.67 26.10
CA ARG A 307 17.52 16.03 25.41
C ARG A 307 18.52 17.07 24.85
N PRO A 308 19.83 16.91 25.05
CA PRO A 308 20.85 17.78 24.46
C PRO A 308 20.85 17.78 22.93
N LEU A 309 20.85 18.95 22.30
CA LEU A 309 20.89 19.09 20.84
C LEU A 309 22.17 19.81 20.38
N GLN A 310 22.81 19.29 19.34
CA GLN A 310 24.00 19.93 18.75
C GLN A 310 23.66 21.29 18.14
N ALA A 311 22.48 21.41 17.52
CA ALA A 311 21.93 22.67 17.01
C ALA A 311 21.68 23.72 18.10
N LEU A 312 21.77 23.34 19.39
CA LEU A 312 21.73 24.23 20.56
C LEU A 312 23.05 24.20 21.36
N SER A 313 24.15 23.87 20.68
CA SER A 313 25.49 23.81 21.28
C SER A 313 25.58 22.84 22.46
N GLY A 314 24.87 21.71 22.37
CA GLY A 314 24.85 20.66 23.41
C GLY A 314 23.92 20.95 24.59
N LYS A 315 23.10 22.01 24.54
CA LYS A 315 22.06 22.29 25.53
C LYS A 315 20.75 21.61 25.16
N THR A 316 19.90 21.34 26.15
CA THR A 316 18.51 20.91 25.89
C THR A 316 17.66 22.09 25.42
N PRO A 317 16.56 21.88 24.67
CA PRO A 317 15.61 22.94 24.34
C PRO A 317 15.16 23.74 25.57
N ARG A 318 14.86 23.06 26.68
CA ARG A 318 14.49 23.71 27.95
C ARG A 318 15.61 24.57 28.54
N GLN A 319 16.86 24.11 28.45
CA GLN A 319 18.01 24.88 28.94
C GLN A 319 18.33 26.07 28.04
N ALA A 320 18.22 25.91 26.72
CA ALA A 320 18.49 26.96 25.74
C ALA A 320 17.49 28.13 25.87
N CYS A 321 16.23 27.84 26.18
CA CYS A 321 15.18 28.85 26.40
C CYS A 321 15.44 29.80 27.59
N ARG A 322 16.42 29.53 28.47
CA ARG A 322 16.79 30.40 29.61
C ARG A 322 17.57 31.65 29.19
N THR A 323 18.06 31.69 27.95
CA THR A 323 18.84 32.81 27.41
C THR A 323 18.13 33.39 26.18
N PRO A 324 18.16 34.70 25.93
CA PRO A 324 17.50 35.31 24.76
C PRO A 324 17.96 34.69 23.43
N ASP A 325 19.27 34.46 23.26
CA ASP A 325 19.86 33.85 22.06
C ASP A 325 19.44 32.38 21.88
N GLY A 326 19.54 31.58 22.95
CA GLY A 326 19.10 30.18 22.92
C GLY A 326 17.58 30.04 22.71
N ARG A 327 16.78 30.97 23.23
CA ARG A 327 15.34 31.04 23.01
C ARG A 327 15.02 31.29 21.53
N ALA A 328 15.67 32.27 20.89
CA ALA A 328 15.48 32.55 19.46
C ALA A 328 15.82 31.33 18.59
N ARG A 329 16.89 30.59 18.92
CA ARG A 329 17.28 29.36 18.20
C ARG A 329 16.28 28.22 18.38
N VAL A 330 15.68 28.07 19.56
CA VAL A 330 14.60 27.08 19.79
C VAL A 330 13.31 27.51 19.08
N GLU A 331 12.99 28.80 19.06
CA GLU A 331 11.83 29.32 18.34
C GLU A 331 11.94 29.09 16.82
N GLU A 332 13.13 29.24 16.25
CA GLU A 332 13.39 28.94 14.83
C GLU A 332 13.26 27.44 14.53
N LEU A 333 13.83 26.59 15.38
CA LEU A 333 13.70 25.13 15.26
C LEU A 333 12.23 24.67 15.32
N LEU A 334 11.44 25.29 16.20
CA LEU A 334 10.00 25.00 16.29
C LEU A 334 9.24 25.53 15.07
N ARG A 335 9.62 26.67 14.48
CA ARG A 335 9.01 27.16 13.24
C ARG A 335 9.25 26.22 12.07
N GLU A 336 10.45 25.68 11.94
CA GLU A 336 10.76 24.69 10.91
C GLU A 336 9.92 23.42 11.08
N LEU A 337 9.80 22.93 12.32
CA LEU A 337 8.97 21.78 12.63
C LEU A 337 7.47 22.07 12.41
N GLU A 338 7.00 23.27 12.73
CA GLU A 338 5.62 23.71 12.48
C GLU A 338 5.31 23.82 10.99
N LEU A 339 6.28 24.24 10.18
CA LEU A 339 6.15 24.24 8.73
C LEU A 339 5.96 22.82 8.18
N ILE A 340 6.68 21.85 8.76
CA ILE A 340 6.60 20.43 8.42
C ILE A 340 5.23 19.86 8.84
N GLU A 341 4.81 20.08 10.09
CA GLU A 341 3.53 19.57 10.60
C GLU A 341 2.32 20.25 9.93
N ALA A 342 2.39 21.55 9.65
CA ALA A 342 1.37 22.25 8.85
C ALA A 342 1.36 21.74 7.39
N GLY A 343 2.49 21.24 6.90
CA GLY A 343 2.56 20.49 5.65
C GLY A 343 1.72 19.21 5.73
N ARG A 344 1.94 18.40 6.76
CA ARG A 344 1.20 17.16 7.02
C ARG A 344 -0.31 17.40 7.20
N GLU A 345 -0.69 18.40 7.99
CA GLU A 345 -2.09 18.79 8.22
C GLU A 345 -2.79 19.17 6.90
N ARG A 346 -2.14 19.99 6.06
CA ARG A 346 -2.66 20.37 4.74
C ARG A 346 -2.70 19.21 3.74
N ASN A 347 -1.91 18.16 3.97
CA ASN A 347 -1.86 16.95 3.15
C ASN A 347 -2.82 15.86 3.63
N GLY A 348 -3.56 16.07 4.73
CA GLY A 348 -4.45 15.06 5.31
C GLY A 348 -3.72 13.92 6.00
N GLU A 349 -2.42 14.09 6.26
CA GLU A 349 -1.58 13.14 6.98
C GLU A 349 -1.75 13.31 8.50
N PRO A 350 -1.47 12.27 9.30
CA PRO A 350 -1.32 12.40 10.75
C PRO A 350 -0.25 13.45 11.09
N HIS A 351 -0.64 14.52 11.77
CA HIS A 351 0.23 15.65 12.12
C HIS A 351 0.23 15.90 13.63
N TYR A 352 1.22 16.59 14.16
CA TYR A 352 1.32 16.84 15.60
C TYR A 352 1.28 18.33 15.93
N ASP A 353 0.41 18.71 16.88
CA ASP A 353 0.28 20.08 17.34
C ASP A 353 1.50 20.51 18.19
N LEU A 354 2.46 21.15 17.54
CA LEU A 354 3.66 21.69 18.18
C LEU A 354 3.39 22.87 19.14
N GLN A 355 2.16 23.42 19.16
CA GLN A 355 1.76 24.36 20.20
C GLN A 355 1.77 23.70 21.59
N LYS A 356 1.58 22.37 21.68
CA LYS A 356 1.79 21.61 22.92
C LYS A 356 3.23 21.73 23.42
N VAL A 357 4.22 21.68 22.52
CA VAL A 357 5.66 21.77 22.85
C VAL A 357 6.04 23.19 23.23
N ARG A 358 5.55 24.19 22.48
CA ARG A 358 5.70 25.62 22.80
C ARG A 358 5.22 25.96 24.21
N ARG A 359 4.04 25.45 24.61
CA ARG A 359 3.52 25.62 25.99
C ARG A 359 4.46 25.02 27.04
N LYS A 360 4.98 23.80 26.81
CA LYS A 360 5.92 23.12 27.72
C LYS A 360 7.27 23.85 27.85
N LEU A 361 7.64 24.67 26.86
CA LEU A 361 8.88 25.48 26.84
C LEU A 361 8.67 26.95 27.26
N GLY A 362 7.43 27.40 27.51
CA GLY A 362 7.12 28.79 27.84
C GLY A 362 7.24 29.76 26.66
N LEU A 363 7.06 29.25 25.43
CA LEU A 363 7.21 29.96 24.16
C LEU A 363 5.84 30.21 23.52
N VAL A 364 4.99 31.03 24.13
CA VAL A 364 3.76 31.49 23.45
C VAL A 364 4.06 32.85 22.82
N ALA A 365 3.82 33.00 21.52
CA ALA A 365 4.02 34.25 20.78
C ALA A 365 2.71 34.68 20.11
N ASP A 366 2.43 35.97 20.28
CA ASP A 366 1.37 36.77 19.66
C ASP A 366 1.65 36.92 18.15
N ASP A 367 0.60 36.83 17.33
CA ASP A 367 0.68 36.78 15.87
C ASP A 367 1.38 38.01 15.27
N ARG A 368 2.31 37.80 14.31
CA ARG A 368 2.67 38.78 13.28
C ARG A 368 3.43 38.15 12.10
N GLU A 369 2.92 38.45 10.92
CA GLU A 369 3.40 38.13 9.57
C GLU A 369 4.82 38.66 9.29
N ASN A 370 5.55 38.00 8.38
CA ASN A 370 6.35 38.67 7.34
C ASN A 370 6.82 37.69 6.26
N GLU A 371 6.56 38.09 5.01
CA GLU A 371 7.19 37.60 3.78
C GLU A 371 8.64 38.07 3.68
N ASP A 372 9.55 37.23 3.18
CA ASP A 372 10.88 37.67 2.72
C ASP A 372 11.16 37.15 1.30
N THR A 373 11.46 38.10 0.40
CA THR A 373 11.87 37.86 -0.99
C THR A 373 13.36 38.15 -1.15
N CYS A 374 14.05 37.36 -1.99
CA CYS A 374 15.40 37.64 -2.48
C CYS A 374 15.55 37.18 -3.96
N PRO A 375 16.51 37.74 -4.73
CA PRO A 375 16.27 38.16 -6.11
C PRO A 375 16.43 37.03 -7.15
N ALA A 376 15.53 37.02 -8.14
CA ALA A 376 15.46 36.04 -9.21
C ALA A 376 16.50 36.27 -10.33
N LYS A 377 17.19 35.21 -10.73
CA LYS A 377 17.84 35.11 -12.05
C LYS A 377 16.77 35.13 -13.17
N PRO A 378 17.09 35.59 -14.39
CA PRO A 378 16.11 35.64 -15.48
C PRO A 378 15.66 34.22 -15.88
N CYS A 379 14.37 33.95 -15.72
CA CYS A 379 13.76 32.65 -16.02
C CYS A 379 13.60 32.44 -17.52
N ARG A 380 14.08 31.30 -18.04
CA ARG A 380 13.91 30.89 -19.43
C ARG A 380 12.48 30.44 -19.73
N LYS A 381 11.99 30.73 -20.94
CA LYS A 381 10.67 30.32 -21.45
C LYS A 381 10.79 29.09 -22.36
N ALA A 382 9.68 28.42 -22.63
CA ALA A 382 9.67 27.23 -23.50
C ALA A 382 10.21 27.53 -24.91
N GLU A 383 10.05 28.76 -25.39
CA GLU A 383 10.52 29.24 -26.70
C GLU A 383 12.05 29.44 -26.75
N ASP A 384 12.71 29.51 -25.60
CA ASP A 384 14.17 29.70 -25.51
C ASP A 384 14.95 28.39 -25.72
N TYR A 385 14.26 27.24 -25.75
CA TYR A 385 14.86 25.92 -25.97
C TYR A 385 14.82 25.52 -27.46
N GLN A 386 15.92 24.96 -27.96
CA GLN A 386 15.95 24.31 -29.28
C GLN A 386 15.38 22.89 -29.17
N TRP A 387 14.11 22.73 -29.53
CA TRP A 387 13.42 21.45 -29.46
C TRP A 387 13.76 20.54 -30.66
N PRO A 388 14.03 19.24 -30.44
CA PRO A 388 14.32 18.32 -31.55
C PRO A 388 13.17 18.14 -32.55
N ALA A 389 11.92 18.35 -32.12
CA ALA A 389 10.74 18.33 -32.98
C ALA A 389 9.62 19.23 -32.43
N GLU A 390 8.75 19.72 -33.32
CA GLU A 390 7.60 20.58 -32.94
C GLU A 390 6.64 19.89 -31.96
N ILE A 391 6.56 18.55 -31.99
CA ILE A 391 5.74 17.80 -31.02
C ILE A 391 6.31 17.87 -29.59
N HIS A 392 7.63 18.03 -29.43
CA HIS A 392 8.27 18.20 -28.12
C HIS A 392 8.04 19.61 -27.58
N ALA A 393 8.14 20.63 -28.44
CA ALA A 393 7.81 22.01 -28.10
C ALA A 393 6.35 22.17 -27.65
N ARG A 394 5.43 21.41 -28.27
CA ARG A 394 4.02 21.38 -27.88
C ARG A 394 3.78 20.81 -26.48
N VAL A 395 4.51 19.75 -26.11
CA VAL A 395 4.47 19.21 -24.74
C VAL A 395 5.01 20.23 -23.75
N ALA A 396 6.14 20.87 -24.07
CA ALA A 396 6.74 21.90 -23.23
C ALA A 396 5.78 23.04 -22.90
N ARG A 397 5.03 23.53 -23.90
CA ARG A 397 3.98 24.56 -23.70
C ARG A 397 2.89 24.09 -22.74
N GLY A 398 2.39 22.86 -22.91
CA GLY A 398 1.36 22.29 -22.04
C GLY A 398 1.83 22.09 -20.59
N VAL A 399 3.10 21.70 -20.39
CA VAL A 399 3.70 21.57 -19.05
C VAL A 399 3.80 22.92 -18.36
N VAL A 400 4.25 23.96 -19.07
CA VAL A 400 4.37 25.32 -18.52
C VAL A 400 3.02 25.88 -18.10
N GLU A 401 1.99 25.70 -18.92
CA GLU A 401 0.64 26.16 -18.64
C GLU A 401 0.08 25.49 -17.36
N ASP A 402 0.17 24.17 -17.29
CA ASP A 402 -0.41 23.41 -16.18
C ASP A 402 0.34 23.64 -14.85
N LEU A 403 1.68 23.61 -14.86
CA LEU A 403 2.47 23.86 -13.64
C LEU A 403 2.23 25.27 -13.08
N ARG A 404 2.07 26.28 -13.94
CA ARG A 404 1.71 27.65 -13.51
C ARG A 404 0.33 27.70 -12.89
N LEU A 405 -0.67 27.03 -13.48
CA LEU A 405 -2.02 26.95 -12.92
C LEU A 405 -2.03 26.28 -11.54
N ARG A 406 -1.11 25.34 -11.32
CA ARG A 406 -0.92 24.65 -10.04
C ARG A 406 -0.07 25.43 -9.03
N GLY A 407 0.38 26.64 -9.37
CA GLY A 407 1.12 27.52 -8.47
C GLY A 407 2.62 27.21 -8.36
N TYR A 408 3.19 26.44 -9.30
CA TYR A 408 4.63 26.20 -9.32
C TYR A 408 5.39 27.49 -9.65
N GLY A 409 6.47 27.73 -8.91
CA GLY A 409 7.33 28.89 -9.07
C GLY A 409 8.13 28.85 -10.38
N PRO A 410 8.64 30.01 -10.85
CA PRO A 410 9.37 30.10 -12.13
C PRO A 410 10.58 29.16 -12.24
N GLY A 411 11.33 28.94 -11.16
CA GLY A 411 12.47 28.02 -11.15
C GLY A 411 12.06 26.54 -11.27
N GLN A 412 10.91 26.16 -10.72
CA GLN A 412 10.38 24.80 -10.85
C GLN A 412 9.87 24.53 -12.28
N VAL A 413 9.24 25.54 -12.88
CA VAL A 413 8.82 25.48 -14.29
C VAL A 413 10.02 25.38 -15.22
N GLU A 414 11.10 26.11 -14.95
CA GLU A 414 12.36 26.01 -15.70
C GLU A 414 13.00 24.61 -15.53
N GLY A 415 13.00 24.07 -14.31
CA GLY A 415 13.44 22.70 -14.05
C GLY A 415 12.67 21.65 -14.85
N ALA A 416 11.35 21.81 -14.96
CA ALA A 416 10.48 20.95 -15.78
C ALA A 416 10.82 21.01 -17.27
N LEU A 417 11.07 22.22 -17.79
CA LEU A 417 11.47 22.42 -19.18
C LEU A 417 12.83 21.79 -19.47
N HIS A 418 13.78 21.95 -18.55
CA HIS A 418 15.10 21.36 -18.66
C HIS A 418 15.05 19.83 -18.63
N LEU A 419 14.28 19.24 -17.70
CA LEU A 419 14.04 17.80 -17.61
C LEU A 419 13.50 17.23 -18.92
N TRP A 420 12.47 17.89 -19.48
CA TRP A 420 11.86 17.45 -20.73
C TRP A 420 12.80 17.62 -21.93
N HIS A 421 13.57 18.71 -21.97
CA HIS A 421 14.54 18.96 -23.03
C HIS A 421 15.66 17.93 -23.06
N ASP A 422 16.23 17.57 -21.90
CA ASP A 422 17.28 16.56 -21.79
C ASP A 422 16.77 15.18 -22.23
N TYR A 423 15.57 14.80 -21.79
CA TYR A 423 14.95 13.55 -22.23
C TYR A 423 14.73 13.52 -23.74
N CYS A 424 14.21 14.60 -24.32
CA CYS A 424 14.00 14.72 -25.77
C CYS A 424 15.30 14.68 -26.57
N SER A 425 16.35 15.30 -26.05
CA SER A 425 17.66 15.36 -26.70
C SER A 425 18.35 13.99 -26.73
N GLN A 426 18.20 13.21 -25.65
CA GLN A 426 18.80 11.88 -25.53
C GLN A 426 17.99 10.78 -26.20
N VAL A 427 16.68 10.73 -25.97
CA VAL A 427 15.82 9.60 -26.39
C VAL A 427 15.09 9.87 -27.71
N ARG A 428 14.86 11.14 -28.05
CA ARG A 428 14.06 11.56 -29.23
C ARG A 428 12.72 10.81 -29.32
N PRO A 429 11.86 10.88 -28.29
CA PRO A 429 10.63 10.10 -28.23
C PRO A 429 9.66 10.50 -29.35
N THR A 430 9.02 9.51 -29.97
CA THR A 430 7.93 9.72 -30.94
C THR A 430 6.61 9.22 -30.34
N PHE A 431 5.55 10.01 -30.48
CA PHE A 431 4.26 9.71 -29.86
C PHE A 431 3.11 10.42 -30.59
N ARG A 432 1.90 9.89 -30.47
CA ARG A 432 0.70 10.44 -31.12
C ARG A 432 -0.17 11.31 -30.22
N LYS A 433 -0.08 11.13 -28.89
CA LYS A 433 -0.87 11.87 -27.88
C LYS A 433 0.06 12.73 -27.00
N PRO A 434 0.25 14.03 -27.31
CA PRO A 434 1.08 14.93 -26.51
C PRO A 434 0.62 15.07 -25.05
N ALA A 435 -0.69 15.02 -24.80
CA ALA A 435 -1.28 15.12 -23.47
C ALA A 435 -0.72 14.09 -22.47
N LEU A 436 -0.39 12.87 -22.93
CA LEU A 436 0.21 11.83 -22.09
C LEU A 436 1.60 12.25 -21.58
N TRP A 437 2.41 12.88 -22.43
CA TRP A 437 3.75 13.34 -22.05
C TRP A 437 3.71 14.61 -21.22
N VAL A 438 2.72 15.48 -21.42
CA VAL A 438 2.46 16.61 -20.52
C VAL A 438 2.20 16.10 -19.10
N ALA A 439 1.24 15.17 -18.94
CA ALA A 439 0.95 14.52 -17.67
C ALA A 439 2.18 13.82 -17.06
N THR A 440 2.98 13.15 -17.88
CA THR A 440 4.19 12.45 -17.42
C THR A 440 5.23 13.41 -16.85
N VAL A 441 5.52 14.52 -17.53
CA VAL A 441 6.52 15.50 -17.07
C VAL A 441 6.04 16.22 -15.81
N ILE A 442 4.75 16.56 -15.73
CA ILE A 442 4.16 17.15 -14.52
C ILE A 442 4.27 16.17 -13.34
N TYR A 443 3.95 14.90 -13.57
CA TYR A 443 4.10 13.87 -12.54
C TYR A 443 5.56 13.71 -12.08
N ALA A 444 6.51 13.72 -13.01
CA ALA A 444 7.93 13.64 -12.69
C ALA A 444 8.39 14.83 -11.82
N MET A 445 7.95 16.04 -12.18
CA MET A 445 8.24 17.24 -11.40
C MET A 445 7.58 17.22 -10.04
N ALA A 446 6.36 16.69 -9.93
CA ALA A 446 5.71 16.51 -8.64
C ALA A 446 6.52 15.61 -7.71
N ARG A 447 7.13 14.53 -8.22
CA ARG A 447 8.03 13.68 -7.43
C ARG A 447 9.34 14.37 -7.06
N LEU A 448 9.97 15.08 -8.00
CA LEU A 448 11.23 15.81 -7.78
C LEU A 448 11.08 16.99 -6.80
N GLU A 449 9.90 17.60 -6.75
CA GLU A 449 9.57 18.73 -5.87
C GLU A 449 8.87 18.32 -4.57
N PHE A 450 8.67 17.01 -4.37
CA PHE A 450 7.94 16.41 -3.24
C PHE A 450 6.49 16.92 -3.11
N ASP A 451 5.86 17.24 -4.23
CA ASP A 451 4.43 17.55 -4.28
C ASP A 451 3.61 16.25 -4.37
N GLN A 452 3.08 15.84 -3.22
CA GLN A 452 2.23 14.65 -3.12
C GLN A 452 0.79 14.87 -3.59
N LYS A 453 0.38 16.12 -3.86
CA LYS A 453 -0.99 16.46 -4.29
C LYS A 453 -1.28 16.02 -5.73
N ILE A 454 -0.24 15.85 -6.53
CA ILE A 454 -0.35 15.42 -7.92
C ILE A 454 -0.16 13.91 -7.99
N SER A 455 -1.25 13.17 -8.19
CA SER A 455 -1.24 11.72 -8.40
C SER A 455 -1.32 11.36 -9.89
N GLN A 456 -0.86 10.16 -10.24
CA GLN A 456 -0.97 9.63 -11.62
C GLN A 456 -2.44 9.50 -12.04
N HIS A 457 -3.33 9.13 -11.10
CA HIS A 457 -4.76 8.97 -11.36
C HIS A 457 -5.46 10.30 -11.63
N GLU A 458 -5.09 11.36 -10.91
CA GLU A 458 -5.67 12.68 -11.15
C GLU A 458 -5.23 13.25 -12.49
N LEU A 459 -3.94 13.14 -12.83
CA LEU A 459 -3.44 13.56 -14.14
C LEU A 459 -4.01 12.70 -15.29
N ALA A 460 -4.19 11.40 -15.07
CA ALA A 460 -4.83 10.51 -16.02
C ALA A 460 -6.25 10.97 -16.37
N ARG A 461 -7.04 11.31 -15.34
CA ARG A 461 -8.40 11.85 -15.50
C ARG A 461 -8.37 13.19 -16.23
N GLN A 462 -7.54 14.14 -15.79
CA GLN A 462 -7.46 15.48 -16.36
C GLN A 462 -7.08 15.46 -17.84
N TYR A 463 -6.10 14.63 -18.22
CA TYR A 463 -5.58 14.56 -19.58
C TYR A 463 -6.27 13.50 -20.46
N ASN A 464 -7.26 12.79 -19.92
CA ASN A 464 -7.95 11.67 -20.57
C ASN A 464 -6.98 10.62 -21.14
N VAL A 465 -6.09 10.14 -20.28
CA VAL A 465 -5.07 9.12 -20.57
C VAL A 465 -5.06 8.06 -19.47
N ALA A 466 -4.49 6.88 -19.73
CA ALA A 466 -4.39 5.85 -18.71
C ALA A 466 -3.27 6.15 -17.69
N ALA A 467 -3.55 6.01 -16.40
CA ALA A 467 -2.56 6.20 -15.32
C ALA A 467 -1.34 5.26 -15.48
N SER A 468 -1.58 4.02 -15.92
CA SER A 468 -0.51 3.06 -16.23
C SER A 468 0.44 3.55 -17.34
N SER A 469 -0.06 4.34 -18.29
CA SER A 469 0.77 4.93 -19.36
C SER A 469 1.63 6.09 -18.85
N ILE A 470 1.11 6.89 -17.91
CA ILE A 470 1.89 7.94 -17.22
C ILE A 470 3.02 7.27 -16.42
N SER A 471 2.68 6.23 -15.65
CA SER A 471 3.63 5.42 -14.87
C SER A 471 4.78 4.88 -15.72
N ASN A 472 4.46 4.29 -16.88
CA ASN A 472 5.45 3.68 -17.77
C ASN A 472 6.38 4.71 -18.42
N ASN A 473 5.82 5.84 -18.88
CA ASN A 473 6.63 6.91 -19.44
C ASN A 473 7.49 7.59 -18.38
N PHE A 474 6.96 7.75 -17.16
CA PHE A 474 7.71 8.27 -16.01
C PHE A 474 8.91 7.39 -15.68
N ARG A 475 8.73 6.08 -15.52
CA ARG A 475 9.86 5.14 -15.31
C ARG A 475 10.88 5.17 -16.45
N SER A 476 10.42 5.32 -17.69
CA SER A 476 11.30 5.43 -18.84
C SER A 476 12.10 6.74 -18.83
N LEU A 477 11.49 7.83 -18.37
CA LEU A 477 12.13 9.12 -18.16
C LEU A 477 13.16 9.05 -17.02
N CYS A 478 12.80 8.46 -15.87
CA CYS A 478 13.72 8.22 -14.75
C CYS A 478 14.94 7.41 -15.17
N ARG A 479 14.75 6.29 -15.88
CA ARG A 479 15.85 5.42 -16.32
C ARG A 479 16.75 6.08 -17.36
N ALA A 480 16.19 6.81 -18.32
CA ALA A 480 16.98 7.44 -19.38
C ALA A 480 17.88 8.55 -18.83
N LEU A 481 17.38 9.33 -17.87
CA LEU A 481 18.08 10.46 -17.27
C LEU A 481 18.83 10.10 -15.99
N ASP A 482 18.70 8.86 -15.51
CA ASP A 482 19.18 8.36 -14.22
C ASP A 482 18.77 9.28 -13.06
N LEU A 483 17.45 9.52 -12.94
CA LEU A 483 16.92 10.47 -11.96
C LEU A 483 17.08 9.96 -10.53
N VAL A 484 17.49 10.87 -9.65
CA VAL A 484 17.59 10.66 -8.20
C VAL A 484 16.69 11.63 -7.45
N ALA A 485 16.34 11.31 -6.21
CA ALA A 485 15.58 12.21 -5.36
C ALA A 485 16.33 13.54 -5.18
N PHE A 486 15.61 14.68 -5.24
CA PHE A 486 16.20 16.02 -5.18
C PHE A 486 17.27 16.30 -6.26
N ASP A 487 17.14 15.70 -7.44
CA ASP A 487 18.10 15.91 -8.54
C ASP A 487 18.29 17.41 -8.83
N ARG A 488 19.48 17.91 -8.51
CA ARG A 488 19.82 19.35 -8.57
C ARG A 488 19.78 19.90 -9.99
N ARG A 489 19.74 19.05 -11.02
CA ARG A 489 19.60 19.47 -12.42
C ARG A 489 18.20 20.02 -12.72
N TYR A 490 17.19 19.56 -11.98
CA TYR A 490 15.78 19.80 -12.30
C TYR A 490 14.94 20.26 -11.09
N SER A 491 15.31 19.89 -9.86
CA SER A 491 14.59 20.25 -8.64
C SER A 491 15.12 21.54 -8.01
N THR A 492 14.21 22.35 -7.48
CA THR A 492 14.52 23.52 -6.65
C THR A 492 14.65 23.19 -5.17
N ARG A 493 14.23 21.99 -4.76
CA ARG A 493 14.34 21.51 -3.37
C ARG A 493 15.76 21.05 -3.07
N LYS A 494 16.22 21.30 -1.85
CA LYS A 494 17.45 20.70 -1.31
C LYS A 494 17.10 19.41 -0.57
N PRO A 495 18.00 18.42 -0.53
CA PRO A 495 17.80 17.23 0.30
C PRO A 495 17.54 17.66 1.76
N PRO A 496 16.69 16.95 2.52
CA PRO A 496 16.29 17.32 3.88
C PRO A 496 17.45 17.34 4.88
N LEU A 497 18.62 16.86 4.43
CA LEU A 497 19.81 16.58 5.22
C LEU A 497 21.08 17.25 4.66
N ALA A 498 20.91 18.34 3.91
CA ALA A 498 22.03 19.12 3.39
C ALA A 498 22.98 19.56 4.53
N GLY A 499 24.18 18.96 4.59
CA GLY A 499 25.17 19.15 5.66
C GLY A 499 25.61 17.86 6.38
N LEU A 500 24.98 16.70 6.10
CA LEU A 500 25.36 15.39 6.69
C LEU A 500 26.71 14.83 6.24
N GLU A 501 27.33 15.35 5.17
CA GLU A 501 28.63 14.86 4.66
C GLU A 501 29.72 14.85 5.75
N GLY A 502 29.63 15.74 6.74
CA GLY A 502 30.56 15.82 7.86
C GLY A 502 30.24 14.91 9.07
N THR A 503 29.06 14.28 9.12
CA THR A 503 28.57 13.54 10.29
C THR A 503 28.21 12.08 10.00
N ASP A 504 27.61 11.79 8.84
CA ASP A 504 27.34 10.43 8.37
C ASP A 504 27.45 10.36 6.83
N PRO A 505 28.66 10.07 6.31
CA PRO A 505 28.93 10.05 4.87
C PRO A 505 28.17 8.95 4.13
N LEU A 506 27.84 7.84 4.81
CA LEU A 506 27.15 6.70 4.21
C LEU A 506 25.68 7.03 3.98
N LEU A 507 25.01 7.65 4.96
CA LEU A 507 23.62 8.08 4.83
C LEU A 507 23.47 9.21 3.80
N ALA A 508 24.43 10.15 3.77
CA ALA A 508 24.50 11.17 2.72
C ALA A 508 24.61 10.53 1.33
N GLN A 509 25.51 9.55 1.16
CA GLN A 509 25.69 8.84 -0.09
C GLN A 509 24.46 7.99 -0.49
N ILE A 510 23.73 7.41 0.46
CA ILE A 510 22.48 6.66 0.19
C ILE A 510 21.38 7.60 -0.30
N LEU A 511 21.26 8.79 0.28
CA LEU A 511 20.23 9.77 -0.09
C LEU A 511 20.55 10.47 -1.41
N GLU A 512 21.82 10.74 -1.69
CA GLU A 512 22.26 11.31 -2.97
C GLU A 512 22.13 10.33 -4.15
N ASN A 513 22.15 9.03 -3.87
CA ASN A 513 21.98 7.96 -4.87
C ASN A 513 20.60 7.29 -4.82
N LEU A 514 19.64 7.87 -4.10
CA LEU A 514 18.28 7.32 -4.02
C LEU A 514 17.58 7.55 -5.37
N LYS A 515 17.53 6.50 -6.18
CA LYS A 515 16.90 6.55 -7.51
C LYS A 515 15.39 6.73 -7.40
N LEU A 516 14.83 7.52 -8.32
CA LEU A 516 13.39 7.75 -8.48
C LEU A 516 12.71 6.71 -9.40
#